data_AF-G5RYH2-F1
#
_entry.id   AF-G5RYH2-F1
#
_cell.length_a   1.000
_cell.length_b   1.000
_cell.length_c   1.000
_cell.angle_alpha   90.00
_cell.angle_beta   90.00
_cell.angle_gamma   90.00
#
_symmetry.space_group_name_H-M   'P 1'
#
loop_
_entity.id
_entity.type
_entity.pdbx_description
1 polymer ?
#
loop_
_entity_poly.entity_id
_entity_poly.type
_entity_poly.pdbx_seq_one_letter_code
_entity_poly.pdbx_strand_id
1 'polypeptide(L)'
;MKLFRILDPFTLTLITVVLLASFFPAEGGFVPVVEGITTAAIALLFFMHGAKLSREAIIAGGSHWRLHLWVMCSTFVLFPVLGVLFAWWAPVNVDPMLYSGFLYLCILPATVQSAIAFTSLAGGNVAA
;
A
#
# COMPACT_ATOMS: atom_id res chain seq x y z
N MET A 1 13.26 3.87 27.99
CA MET A 1 12.32 2.83 27.52
C MET A 1 11.14 3.39 26.70
N LYS A 2 11.25 4.55 26.02
CA LYS A 2 10.20 5.11 25.15
C LYS A 2 10.41 4.87 23.64
N LEU A 3 11.63 4.50 23.22
CA LEU A 3 11.98 4.30 21.81
C LEU A 3 11.32 3.05 21.19
N PHE A 4 11.12 1.99 21.97
CA PHE A 4 10.44 0.76 21.54
C PHE A 4 8.94 0.92 21.25
N ARG A 5 8.34 2.06 21.61
CA ARG A 5 6.90 2.31 21.34
C ARG A 5 6.64 2.90 19.95
N ILE A 6 7.69 3.38 19.27
CA ILE A 6 7.63 3.94 17.91
C ILE A 6 7.81 2.84 16.84
N LEU A 7 8.52 1.77 17.18
CA LEU A 7 8.78 0.63 16.31
C LEU A 7 7.74 -0.44 16.59
N ASP A 8 6.60 -0.37 15.91
CA ASP A 8 5.63 -1.45 15.96
C ASP A 8 6.24 -2.73 15.35
N PRO A 9 5.83 -3.93 15.84
CA PRO A 9 6.39 -5.20 15.36
C PRO A 9 6.27 -5.40 13.85
N PHE A 10 5.24 -4.84 13.20
CA PHE A 10 5.04 -4.96 11.76
C PHE A 10 6.06 -4.12 10.99
N THR A 11 6.31 -2.86 11.39
CA THR A 11 7.36 -2.02 10.79
C THR A 11 8.75 -2.65 10.97
N LEU A 12 9.05 -3.19 12.15
CA LEU A 12 10.32 -3.89 12.40
C LEU A 12 10.49 -5.12 11.50
N THR A 13 9.41 -5.90 11.34
CA THR A 13 9.42 -7.08 10.47
C THR A 13 9.66 -6.67 9.02
N LEU A 14 8.99 -5.61 8.54
CA LEU A 14 9.16 -5.11 7.18
C LEU A 14 10.60 -4.68 6.91
N ILE A 15 11.20 -3.87 7.79
CA ILE A 15 12.60 -3.45 7.66
C ILE A 15 13.53 -4.68 7.64
N THR A 16 13.30 -5.63 8.54
CA THR A 16 14.12 -6.85 8.62
C THR A 16 14.04 -7.67 7.34
N VAL A 17 12.84 -7.87 6.78
CA VAL A 17 12.64 -8.61 5.53
C VAL A 17 13.29 -7.89 4.34
N VAL A 18 13.16 -6.56 4.25
CA VAL A 18 13.81 -5.76 3.19
C VAL A 18 15.33 -5.88 3.27
N LEU A 19 15.91 -5.78 4.47
CA LEU A 19 17.35 -5.96 4.67
C LEU A 19 17.78 -7.38 4.28
N LEU A 20 17.05 -8.40 4.71
CA LEU A 20 17.35 -9.78 4.38
C LEU A 20 17.33 -10.01 2.87
N ALA A 21 16.29 -9.54 2.18
CA ALA A 21 16.17 -9.65 0.72
C ALA A 21 17.26 -8.85 -0.03
N SER A 22 17.76 -7.75 0.56
CA SER A 22 18.82 -6.94 -0.03
C SER A 22 20.19 -7.62 0.03
N PHE A 23 20.48 -8.39 1.09
CA PHE A 23 21.75 -9.12 1.24
C PHE A 23 21.70 -10.56 0.73
N PHE A 24 20.51 -11.17 0.72
CA PHE A 24 20.27 -12.54 0.29
C PHE A 24 19.11 -12.58 -0.72
N PRO A 25 19.28 -11.99 -1.92
CA PRO A 25 18.25 -12.00 -2.96
C PRO A 25 18.03 -13.42 -3.50
N ALA A 26 16.80 -13.70 -3.94
CA ALA A 26 16.52 -14.93 -4.67
C ALA A 26 17.11 -14.81 -6.08
N GLU A 27 18.00 -15.73 -6.45
CA GLU A 27 18.69 -15.72 -7.74
C GLU A 27 18.52 -17.04 -8.51
N GLY A 28 18.66 -16.96 -9.83
CA GLY A 28 18.64 -18.12 -10.73
C GLY A 28 17.35 -18.94 -10.63
N GLY A 29 17.48 -20.25 -10.45
CA GLY A 29 16.34 -21.18 -10.43
C GLY A 29 15.36 -21.00 -9.27
N PHE A 30 15.70 -20.23 -8.23
CA PHE A 30 14.80 -19.94 -7.12
C PHE A 30 13.79 -18.82 -7.43
N VAL A 31 14.08 -17.95 -8.40
CA VAL A 31 13.19 -16.83 -8.79
C VAL A 31 11.75 -17.28 -9.06
N PRO A 32 11.47 -18.26 -9.96
CA PRO A 32 10.09 -18.66 -10.25
C PRO A 32 9.38 -19.28 -9.04
N VAL A 33 10.12 -19.91 -8.12
CA VAL A 33 9.55 -20.47 -6.89
C VAL A 33 9.10 -19.34 -5.95
N VAL A 34 9.96 -18.33 -5.76
CA VAL A 34 9.65 -17.18 -4.91
C VAL A 34 8.52 -16.33 -5.51
N GLU A 35 8.48 -16.17 -6.83
CA GLU A 35 7.35 -15.53 -7.53
C GLU A 35 6.03 -16.28 -7.33
N GLY A 36 6.05 -17.61 -7.43
CA GLY A 36 4.88 -18.46 -7.17
C GLY A 36 4.38 -18.34 -5.74
N ILE A 37 5.29 -18.37 -4.75
CA ILE A 37 4.96 -18.17 -3.33
C ILE A 37 4.38 -16.77 -3.11
N THR A 38 4.99 -15.74 -3.69
CA THR A 38 4.53 -14.34 -3.57
C THR A 38 3.12 -14.19 -4.14
N THR A 39 2.86 -14.77 -5.30
CA THR A 39 1.54 -14.75 -5.94
C THR A 39 0.50 -15.46 -5.07
N ALA A 40 0.82 -16.64 -4.54
CA ALA A 40 -0.06 -17.37 -3.63
C ALA A 40 -0.33 -16.60 -2.33
N ALA A 41 0.69 -15.96 -1.75
CA ALA A 41 0.56 -15.15 -0.55
C ALA A 41 -0.32 -13.91 -0.77
N ILE A 42 -0.14 -13.21 -1.90
CA ILE A 42 -0.99 -12.08 -2.29
C ILE A 42 -2.43 -12.55 -2.48
N ALA A 43 -2.65 -13.64 -3.22
CA ALA A 43 -3.98 -14.19 -3.44
C ALA A 43 -4.68 -14.55 -2.12
N LEU A 44 -3.95 -15.20 -1.19
CA LEU A 44 -4.47 -15.53 0.13
C LEU A 44 -4.77 -14.28 0.96
N LEU A 45 -3.91 -13.26 0.93
CA LEU A 45 -4.11 -11.99 1.62
C LEU A 45 -5.41 -11.33 1.15
N PHE A 46 -5.59 -11.18 -0.16
CA PHE A 46 -6.80 -10.59 -0.74
C PHE A 46 -8.03 -11.45 -0.46
N PHE A 47 -7.92 -12.78 -0.52
CA PHE A 47 -8.99 -13.69 -0.17
C PHE A 47 -9.43 -13.52 1.30
N MET A 48 -8.49 -13.48 2.24
CA MET A 48 -8.80 -13.30 3.66
C MET A 48 -9.40 -11.92 3.95
N HIS A 49 -8.92 -10.87 3.28
CA HIS A 49 -9.51 -9.54 3.39
C HIS A 49 -10.94 -9.49 2.85
N GLY A 50 -11.18 -10.13 1.69
CA GLY A 50 -12.52 -10.25 1.11
C GLY A 50 -13.46 -11.09 1.96
N ALA A 51 -13.00 -12.23 2.49
CA ALA A 51 -13.79 -13.12 3.32
C ALA A 51 -14.20 -12.49 4.67
N LYS A 52 -13.43 -11.52 5.18
CA LYS A 52 -13.75 -10.79 6.40
C LYS A 52 -14.77 -9.66 6.18
N LEU A 53 -15.09 -9.31 4.93
CA LEU A 53 -15.98 -8.20 4.62
C LEU A 53 -17.44 -8.62 4.76
N SER A 54 -18.15 -8.09 5.76
CA SER A 54 -19.57 -8.36 5.94
C SER A 54 -20.43 -7.60 4.92
N ARG A 55 -21.57 -8.18 4.53
CA ARG A 55 -22.51 -7.53 3.60
C ARG A 55 -23.05 -6.22 4.17
N GLU A 56 -23.21 -6.15 5.48
CA GLU A 56 -23.65 -4.98 6.22
C GLU A 56 -22.62 -3.84 6.11
N ALA A 57 -21.32 -4.15 6.18
CA ALA A 57 -20.26 -3.14 6.02
C ALA A 57 -20.24 -2.55 4.60
N ILE A 58 -20.49 -3.37 3.58
CA ILE A 58 -20.59 -2.91 2.18
C ILE A 58 -21.76 -1.94 2.01
N ILE A 59 -22.93 -2.27 2.58
CA ILE A 59 -24.13 -1.43 2.49
C ILE A 59 -23.95 -0.14 3.29
N ALA A 60 -23.38 -0.22 4.50
CA ALA A 60 -23.11 0.93 5.34
C ALA A 60 -22.11 1.90 4.70
N GLY A 61 -21.01 1.38 4.13
CA GLY A 61 -20.01 2.21 3.45
C GLY A 61 -20.55 2.89 2.19
N GLY A 62 -21.48 2.24 1.47
CA GLY A 62 -22.18 2.83 0.34
C GLY A 62 -23.03 4.07 0.69
N SER A 63 -23.37 4.28 1.96
CA SER A 63 -24.17 5.43 2.42
C SER A 63 -23.40 6.76 2.35
N HIS A 64 -22.06 6.72 2.46
CA HIS A 64 -21.21 7.91 2.53
C HIS A 64 -20.57 8.31 1.18
N TRP A 65 -21.38 8.38 0.12
CA TRP A 65 -20.91 8.61 -1.26
C TRP A 65 -20.02 9.87 -1.44
N ARG A 66 -20.26 10.95 -0.68
CA ARG A 66 -19.42 12.17 -0.71
C ARG A 66 -18.00 11.88 -0.23
N LEU A 67 -17.84 11.05 0.80
CA LEU A 67 -16.54 10.64 1.29
C LEU A 67 -15.87 9.70 0.28
N HIS A 68 -16.61 8.77 -0.29
CA HIS A 68 -16.09 7.86 -1.30
C HIS A 68 -15.54 8.61 -2.52
N LEU A 69 -16.23 9.66 -2.98
CA LEU A 69 -15.73 10.55 -4.03
C LEU A 69 -14.42 11.26 -3.62
N TRP A 70 -14.33 11.78 -2.39
CA TRP A 70 -13.08 12.38 -1.91
C TRP A 70 -11.92 11.38 -1.88
N VAL A 71 -12.16 10.16 -1.43
CA VAL A 71 -11.15 9.09 -1.40
C VAL A 71 -10.75 8.68 -2.82
N MET A 72 -11.71 8.52 -3.74
CA MET A 72 -11.42 8.18 -5.13
C MET A 72 -10.67 9.29 -5.86
N CYS A 73 -11.10 10.56 -5.72
CA CYS A 73 -10.43 11.69 -6.35
C CYS A 73 -9.03 11.91 -5.77
N SER A 74 -8.84 11.77 -4.45
CA SER A 74 -7.49 11.87 -3.89
C SER A 74 -6.58 10.75 -4.39
N THR A 75 -7.06 9.51 -4.41
CA THR A 75 -6.26 8.33 -4.80
C THR A 75 -5.97 8.28 -6.29
N PHE A 76 -6.97 8.51 -7.15
CA PHE A 76 -6.86 8.27 -8.59
C PHE A 76 -6.78 9.54 -9.45
N VAL A 77 -6.86 10.72 -8.85
CA VAL A 77 -6.65 12.00 -9.56
C VAL A 77 -5.52 12.79 -8.93
N LEU A 78 -5.62 13.13 -7.64
CA LEU A 78 -4.64 13.99 -6.98
C LEU A 78 -3.24 13.36 -6.97
N PHE A 79 -3.09 12.13 -6.47
CA PHE A 79 -1.78 11.45 -6.43
C PHE A 79 -1.17 11.23 -7.81
N PRO A 80 -1.89 10.72 -8.83
CA PRO A 80 -1.37 10.63 -10.19
C PRO A 80 -0.95 11.97 -10.78
N VAL A 81 -1.73 13.03 -10.59
CA VAL A 81 -1.39 14.37 -11.08
C VAL A 81 -0.11 14.87 -10.41
N LEU A 82 0.01 14.73 -9.10
CA LEU A 82 1.24 15.08 -8.38
C LEU A 82 2.43 14.24 -8.86
N GLY A 83 2.22 12.95 -9.14
CA GLY A 83 3.22 12.05 -9.69
C GLY A 83 3.73 12.51 -11.05
N VAL A 84 2.82 12.84 -11.97
CA VAL A 84 3.15 13.34 -13.32
C VAL A 84 3.88 14.68 -13.23
N LEU A 85 3.42 15.61 -12.38
CA LEU A 85 4.10 16.88 -12.17
C LEU A 85 5.53 16.69 -11.64
N PHE A 86 5.72 15.75 -10.70
CA PHE A 86 7.04 15.44 -10.16
C PHE A 86 7.96 14.79 -11.21
N ALA A 87 7.45 13.84 -12.00
CA ALA A 87 8.19 13.21 -13.08
C ALA A 87 8.54 14.21 -14.20
N TRP A 88 7.64 15.15 -14.49
CA TRP A 88 7.89 16.22 -15.46
C TRP A 88 8.92 17.24 -14.97
N TRP A 89 8.86 17.62 -13.69
CA TRP A 89 9.84 18.53 -13.08
C TRP A 89 11.23 17.88 -12.95
N ALA A 90 11.28 16.55 -12.84
CA ALA A 90 12.50 15.74 -12.73
C ALA A 90 13.55 16.33 -11.75
N PRO A 91 13.18 16.62 -10.48
CA PRO A 91 14.06 17.34 -9.55
C PRO A 91 15.28 16.53 -9.09
N VAL A 92 15.30 15.22 -9.36
CA VAL A 92 16.37 14.31 -8.94
C VAL A 92 16.92 13.60 -10.17
N ASN A 93 18.24 13.62 -10.35
CA ASN A 93 18.88 12.93 -11.46
C ASN A 93 18.96 11.42 -11.16
N VAL A 94 17.90 10.68 -11.53
CA VAL A 94 17.77 9.23 -11.39
C VAL A 94 17.40 8.60 -12.73
N ASP A 95 17.55 7.28 -12.82
CA ASP A 95 17.14 6.52 -13.99
C ASP A 95 15.66 6.77 -14.34
N PRO A 96 15.31 7.02 -15.61
CA PRO A 96 13.92 7.20 -16.05
C PRO A 96 12.97 6.06 -15.68
N MET A 97 13.47 4.83 -15.54
CA MET A 97 12.71 3.69 -15.07
C MET A 97 12.24 3.88 -13.62
N LEU A 98 13.03 4.56 -12.78
CA LEU A 98 12.65 4.84 -11.39
C LEU A 98 11.48 5.83 -11.33
N TYR A 99 11.42 6.81 -12.24
CA TYR A 99 10.26 7.68 -12.41
C TYR A 99 9.02 6.91 -12.84
N SER A 100 9.16 5.92 -13.74
CA SER A 100 8.06 5.03 -14.13
C SER A 100 7.56 4.20 -12.94
N GLY A 101 8.46 3.66 -12.12
CA GLY A 101 8.10 2.95 -10.89
C GLY A 101 7.41 3.86 -9.87
N PHE A 102 7.86 5.10 -9.71
CA PHE A 102 7.21 6.09 -8.86
C PHE A 102 5.78 6.41 -9.35
N LEU A 103 5.60 6.64 -10.66
CA LEU A 103 4.28 6.86 -11.25
C LEU A 103 3.36 5.64 -11.07
N TYR A 104 3.90 4.42 -11.21
CA TYR A 104 3.17 3.19 -10.93
C TYR A 104 2.64 3.17 -9.49
N LEU A 105 3.46 3.55 -8.50
CA LEU A 105 2.99 3.66 -7.11
C LEU A 105 1.89 4.72 -6.93
N CYS A 106 1.95 5.84 -7.67
CA CYS A 106 0.93 6.90 -7.59
C CYS A 106 -0.45 6.49 -8.13
N ILE A 107 -0.54 5.46 -8.99
CA ILE A 107 -1.81 4.99 -9.57
C ILE A 107 -2.41 3.79 -8.83
N LEU A 108 -1.68 3.21 -7.87
CA LEU A 108 -2.16 2.07 -7.10
C LEU A 108 -3.20 2.50 -6.05
N PRO A 109 -4.18 1.62 -5.74
CA PRO A 109 -5.10 1.85 -4.64
C PRO A 109 -4.36 1.87 -3.29
N ALA A 110 -4.91 2.59 -2.32
CA ALA A 110 -4.38 2.60 -0.96
C ALA A 110 -4.56 1.25 -0.24
N THR A 111 -3.63 0.91 0.66
CA THR A 111 -3.72 -0.30 1.48
C THR A 111 -4.81 -0.17 2.55
N VAL A 112 -5.76 -1.12 2.57
CA VAL A 112 -6.91 -1.11 3.50
C VAL A 112 -6.48 -1.06 4.97
N GLN A 113 -5.51 -1.90 5.37
CA GLN A 113 -5.12 -2.05 6.77
C GLN A 113 -4.46 -0.78 7.34
N SER A 114 -3.52 -0.18 6.62
CA SER A 114 -2.86 1.06 7.06
C SER A 114 -3.82 2.24 7.05
N ALA A 115 -4.72 2.33 6.07
CA ALA A 115 -5.70 3.40 6.00
C ALA A 115 -6.65 3.38 7.21
N ILE A 116 -7.12 2.19 7.62
CA ILE A 116 -7.93 1.99 8.83
C ILE A 116 -7.16 2.42 10.09
N ALA A 117 -5.92 1.95 10.25
CA ALA A 117 -5.10 2.25 11.41
C ALA A 117 -4.82 3.76 11.55
N PHE A 118 -4.38 4.41 10.48
CA PHE A 118 -4.07 5.85 10.51
C PHE A 118 -5.33 6.72 10.63
N THR A 119 -6.42 6.36 9.98
CA THR A 119 -7.70 7.07 10.14
C THR A 119 -8.20 6.97 11.58
N SER A 120 -8.10 5.80 12.22
CA SER A 120 -8.45 5.62 13.63
C SER A 120 -7.57 6.45 14.56
N LEU A 121 -6.26 6.47 14.33
CA LEU A 121 -5.32 7.29 15.11
C LEU A 121 -5.58 8.78 14.97
N ALA A 122 -6.03 9.23 13.79
CA ALA A 122 -6.40 10.61 13.52
C ALA A 122 -7.82 10.98 14.03
N GLY A 123 -8.56 10.04 14.63
CA GLY A 123 -9.95 10.25 15.07
C GLY A 123 -10.96 10.37 13.93
N GLY A 124 -10.62 9.89 12.73
CA GLY A 124 -11.46 9.93 11.54
C GLY A 124 -12.48 8.78 11.47
N ASN A 125 -13.29 8.79 10.41
CA ASN A 125 -14.33 7.78 10.20
C ASN A 125 -13.74 6.50 9.56
N VAL A 126 -13.59 5.46 10.37
CA VAL A 126 -13.06 4.15 9.97
C VAL A 126 -14.11 3.26 9.30
N ALA A 127 -15.40 3.49 9.58
CA ALA A 127 -16.51 2.63 9.17
C ALA A 127 -17.22 3.09 7.87
N ALA A 128 -16.69 4.14 7.24
CA ALA A 128 -17.23 4.68 5.99
C ALA A 128 -16.89 3.83 4.76
#